data_AF-A0A9C8FY95-F1
#
_entry.id   AF-A0A9C8FY95-F1
#
_cell.length_a   1.000
_cell.length_b   1.000
_cell.length_c   1.000
_cell.angle_alpha   90.00
_cell.angle_beta   90.00
_cell.angle_gamma   90.00
#
_symmetry.space_group_name_H-M   'P 1'
#
loop_
_entity.id
_entity.type
_entity.pdbx_description
1 polymer ?
#
loop_
_entity_poly.entity_id
_entity_poly.type
_entity_poly.pdbx_seq_one_letter_code
_entity_poly.pdbx_strand_id
1 'polypeptide(L)'
;MKKRTPWKLIPLKSVPIFILLLLSLGGTQAFSFSPTVVLGGRLDQVFSPQSAALWGDMYGFGSWRTTLGSEAYAVFNADSSFSLPLDQQAASVDQHSLSAQVGLSLPRGSLLLSSETFFSIKDPLYGLTMLPDWRGRYGIALDQKSTKKAYVGYSGSYLYQEKGTEDRLSQSTAIGFI
;
A
#
# COMPACT_ATOMS: atom_id res chain seq x y z
N MET A 1 24.52 12.13 -20.62
CA MET A 1 23.29 11.33 -20.86
C MET A 1 23.43 9.97 -20.18
N LYS A 2 22.70 9.70 -19.08
CA LYS A 2 22.69 8.38 -18.43
C LYS A 2 21.89 7.40 -19.29
N LYS A 3 22.51 6.28 -19.71
CA LYS A 3 21.85 5.19 -20.44
C LYS A 3 20.80 4.57 -19.51
N ARG A 4 19.51 4.67 -19.88
CA ARG A 4 18.40 4.01 -19.19
C ARG A 4 18.61 2.49 -19.29
N THR A 5 18.69 1.82 -18.15
CA THR A 5 18.77 0.35 -18.07
C THR A 5 17.45 -0.24 -18.58
N PRO A 6 17.48 -1.27 -19.46
CA PRO A 6 16.27 -1.91 -19.95
C PRO A 6 15.58 -2.66 -18.80
N TRP A 7 14.30 -2.41 -18.64
CA TRP A 7 13.42 -3.12 -17.72
C TRP A 7 13.52 -4.61 -18.06
N LYS A 8 14.09 -5.42 -17.17
CA LYS A 8 14.13 -6.88 -17.36
C LYS A 8 12.70 -7.38 -17.26
N LEU A 9 12.12 -7.70 -18.41
CA LEU A 9 10.84 -8.38 -18.54
C LEU A 9 10.83 -9.59 -17.60
N ILE A 10 9.78 -9.65 -16.76
CA ILE A 10 9.51 -10.79 -15.89
C ILE A 10 9.58 -12.06 -16.77
N PRO A 11 10.37 -13.08 -16.39
CA PRO A 11 10.56 -14.25 -17.23
C PRO A 11 9.20 -14.90 -17.50
N LEU A 12 8.84 -15.03 -18.78
CA LEU A 12 7.56 -15.55 -19.29
C LEU A 12 7.12 -16.88 -18.63
N LYS A 13 8.09 -17.66 -18.11
CA LYS A 13 7.88 -18.92 -17.39
C LYS A 13 7.10 -18.79 -16.08
N SER A 14 7.06 -17.60 -15.48
CA SER A 14 6.33 -17.34 -14.22
C SER A 14 4.88 -16.88 -14.45
N VAL A 15 4.54 -16.46 -15.68
CA VAL A 15 3.19 -16.08 -16.09
C VAL A 15 2.19 -17.23 -15.94
N PRO A 16 2.46 -18.49 -16.37
CA PRO A 16 1.48 -19.57 -16.22
C PRO A 16 1.23 -19.95 -14.76
N ILE A 17 2.23 -19.86 -13.88
CA ILE A 17 2.04 -20.10 -12.43
C ILE A 17 1.15 -19.01 -11.83
N PHE A 18 1.39 -17.75 -12.20
CA PHE A 18 0.57 -16.62 -11.74
C PHE A 18 -0.87 -16.71 -12.24
N ILE A 19 -1.08 -17.08 -13.50
CA ILE A 19 -2.41 -17.32 -14.07
C ILE A 19 -3.10 -18.51 -13.39
N LEU A 20 -2.40 -19.62 -13.15
CA LEU A 20 -2.95 -20.76 -12.42
C LEU A 20 -3.34 -20.38 -10.99
N LEU A 21 -2.55 -19.55 -10.32
CA LEU A 21 -2.85 -19.02 -8.99
C LEU A 21 -4.12 -18.15 -9.02
N LEU A 22 -4.21 -17.22 -9.97
CA LEU A 22 -5.40 -16.37 -10.16
C LEU A 22 -6.66 -17.19 -10.52
N LEU A 23 -6.53 -18.19 -11.38
CA LEU A 23 -7.64 -19.09 -11.76
C LEU A 23 -8.08 -19.96 -10.59
N SER A 24 -7.14 -20.44 -9.76
CA SER A 24 -7.46 -21.21 -8.55
C SER A 24 -8.19 -20.36 -7.50
N LEU A 25 -7.88 -19.06 -7.41
CA LEU A 25 -8.64 -18.11 -6.60
C LEU A 25 -10.06 -17.90 -7.17
N GLY A 26 -10.21 -17.84 -8.50
CA GLY A 26 -11.52 -17.74 -9.17
C GLY A 26 -12.42 -18.97 -9.02
N GLY A 27 -11.86 -20.15 -8.70
CA GLY A 27 -12.61 -21.38 -8.47
C GLY A 27 -13.13 -21.55 -7.04
N THR A 28 -12.78 -20.65 -6.12
CA THR A 28 -13.24 -20.70 -4.72
C THR A 28 -14.48 -19.83 -4.54
N GLN A 29 -15.44 -20.25 -3.70
CA GLN A 29 -16.57 -19.38 -3.34
C GLN A 29 -16.03 -18.17 -2.58
N ALA A 30 -15.91 -17.05 -3.29
CA ALA A 30 -15.48 -15.79 -2.71
C ALA A 30 -16.71 -15.00 -2.25
N PHE A 31 -16.84 -14.82 -0.93
CA PHE A 31 -17.85 -13.91 -0.39
C PHE A 31 -17.24 -12.51 -0.30
N SER A 32 -17.76 -11.61 -1.13
CA SER A 32 -17.39 -10.20 -1.10
C SER A 32 -18.27 -9.46 -0.10
N PHE A 33 -17.65 -8.64 0.74
CA PHE A 33 -18.38 -7.65 1.53
C PHE A 33 -18.71 -6.44 0.65
N SER A 34 -19.74 -5.68 1.03
CA SER A 34 -20.06 -4.43 0.35
C SER A 34 -18.88 -3.46 0.42
N PRO A 35 -18.43 -2.89 -0.72
CA PRO A 35 -17.38 -1.89 -0.69
C PRO A 35 -17.84 -0.66 0.10
N THR A 36 -16.94 -0.07 0.86
CA THR A 36 -17.18 1.20 1.55
C THR A 36 -16.49 2.30 0.77
N VAL A 37 -17.22 3.36 0.45
CA VAL A 37 -16.69 4.56 -0.17
C VAL A 37 -17.13 5.76 0.67
N VAL A 38 -16.18 6.57 1.08
CA VAL A 38 -16.41 7.82 1.82
C VAL A 38 -15.74 8.93 1.04
N LEU A 39 -16.48 10.00 0.77
CA LEU A 39 -15.97 11.23 0.17
C LEU A 39 -16.33 12.37 1.11
N GLY A 40 -15.41 13.31 1.27
CA GLY A 40 -15.62 14.47 2.11
C GLY A 40 -14.75 15.63 1.72
N GLY A 41 -15.02 16.75 2.34
CA GLY A 41 -14.18 17.92 2.25
C GLY A 41 -14.33 18.78 3.49
N ARG A 42 -13.34 19.63 3.72
CA ARG A 42 -13.35 20.63 4.79
C ARG A 42 -12.74 21.93 4.31
N LEU A 43 -13.16 23.02 4.94
CA LEU A 43 -12.59 24.34 4.74
C LEU A 43 -12.01 24.79 6.08
N ASP A 44 -10.71 25.04 6.09
CA ASP A 44 -9.98 25.46 7.28
C ASP A 44 -9.44 26.89 7.07
N GLN A 45 -9.69 27.78 8.01
CA GLN A 45 -9.07 29.10 8.04
C GLN A 45 -7.97 29.12 9.10
N VAL A 46 -6.72 29.28 8.66
CA VAL A 46 -5.53 29.30 9.52
C VAL A 46 -5.15 30.75 9.78
N PHE A 47 -5.14 31.15 11.05
CA PHE A 47 -4.74 32.49 11.46
C PHE A 47 -3.31 32.49 11.99
N SER A 48 -2.49 33.41 11.48
CA SER A 48 -1.19 33.77 12.03
C SER A 48 -1.16 35.27 12.34
N PRO A 49 -0.22 35.76 13.18
CA PRO A 49 -0.12 37.19 13.47
C PRO A 49 0.11 38.07 12.24
N GLN A 50 0.57 37.50 11.12
CA GLN A 50 0.89 38.23 9.89
C GLN A 50 -0.03 37.89 8.70
N SER A 51 -0.87 36.86 8.79
CA SER A 51 -1.72 36.41 7.67
C SER A 51 -2.92 35.60 8.13
N ALA A 52 -3.98 35.60 7.32
CA ALA A 52 -5.04 34.61 7.39
C ALA A 52 -5.03 33.84 6.07
N ALA A 53 -4.86 32.52 6.15
CA ALA A 53 -4.86 31.63 5.00
C ALA A 53 -6.13 30.79 4.99
N LEU A 54 -6.68 30.52 3.81
CA LEU A 54 -7.87 29.70 3.66
C LEU A 54 -7.49 28.44 2.88
N TRP A 55 -7.77 27.28 3.46
CA TRP A 55 -7.46 25.98 2.90
C TRP A 55 -8.75 25.23 2.60
N GLY A 56 -8.83 24.63 1.42
CA GLY A 56 -9.83 23.63 1.09
C GLY A 56 -9.19 22.27 0.98
N ASP A 57 -9.69 21.32 1.75
CA ASP A 57 -9.27 19.92 1.66
C ASP A 57 -10.41 19.08 1.09
N MET A 58 -10.06 18.16 0.20
CA MET A 58 -10.91 17.08 -0.29
C MET A 58 -10.26 15.76 0.07
N TYR A 59 -11.04 14.81 0.56
CA TYR A 59 -10.54 13.48 0.86
C TYR A 59 -11.51 12.40 0.41
N GLY A 60 -10.96 11.24 0.06
CA GLY A 60 -11.69 10.07 -0.38
C GLY A 60 -11.06 8.81 0.16
N PHE A 61 -11.90 7.91 0.66
CA PHE A 61 -11.51 6.61 1.17
C PHE A 61 -12.36 5.53 0.52
N GLY A 62 -11.71 4.46 0.06
CA GLY A 62 -12.33 3.25 -0.47
C GLY A 62 -11.78 2.02 0.23
N SER A 63 -12.64 1.10 0.64
CA SER A 63 -12.24 -0.20 1.20
C SER A 63 -13.09 -1.32 0.63
N TRP A 64 -12.44 -2.36 0.15
CA TRP A 64 -13.06 -3.58 -0.34
C TRP A 64 -12.42 -4.80 0.34
N ARG A 65 -13.25 -5.72 0.82
CA ARG A 65 -12.81 -6.95 1.49
C ARG A 65 -13.52 -8.14 0.87
N THR A 66 -12.80 -9.24 0.71
CA THR A 66 -13.33 -10.51 0.22
C THR A 66 -12.74 -11.66 1.03
N THR A 67 -13.56 -12.65 1.37
CA THR A 67 -13.08 -13.92 1.94
C THR A 67 -12.87 -14.91 0.81
N LEU A 68 -11.71 -15.54 0.78
CA LEU A 68 -11.28 -16.49 -0.25
C LEU A 68 -11.41 -17.93 0.31
N GLY A 69 -12.62 -18.29 0.76
CA GLY A 69 -12.87 -19.52 1.52
C GLY A 69 -12.88 -19.32 3.04
N SER A 70 -12.86 -20.41 3.81
CA SER A 70 -13.04 -20.38 5.27
C SER A 70 -11.85 -19.82 6.05
N GLU A 71 -10.65 -19.82 5.47
CA GLU A 71 -9.42 -19.46 6.19
C GLU A 71 -8.51 -18.49 5.42
N ALA A 72 -9.04 -17.82 4.39
CA ALA A 72 -8.29 -16.87 3.58
C ALA A 72 -9.11 -15.62 3.28
N TYR A 73 -8.42 -14.50 3.09
CA TYR A 73 -9.05 -13.21 2.81
C TYR A 73 -8.15 -12.33 1.95
N ALA A 74 -8.77 -11.37 1.27
CA ALA A 74 -8.08 -10.23 0.67
C ALA A 74 -8.77 -8.92 1.06
N VAL A 75 -7.95 -7.88 1.26
CA VAL A 75 -8.37 -6.52 1.57
C VAL A 75 -7.68 -5.59 0.59
N PHE A 76 -8.44 -4.66 0.04
CA PHE A 76 -7.96 -3.56 -0.77
C PHE A 76 -8.45 -2.25 -0.15
N ASN A 77 -7.55 -1.30 0.10
CA ASN A 77 -7.91 0.04 0.51
C ASN A 77 -7.25 1.08 -0.40
N ALA A 78 -7.96 2.16 -0.64
CA ALA A 78 -7.46 3.34 -1.31
C ALA A 78 -7.81 4.56 -0.46
N ASP A 79 -6.84 5.44 -0.26
CA ASP A 79 -7.01 6.72 0.39
C ASP A 79 -6.43 7.80 -0.53
N SER A 80 -7.09 8.94 -0.58
CA SER A 80 -6.67 10.09 -1.37
C SER A 80 -7.06 11.35 -0.64
N SER A 81 -6.13 12.29 -0.57
CA SER A 81 -6.34 13.62 -0.02
C SER A 81 -5.71 14.67 -0.92
N PHE A 82 -6.40 15.80 -1.05
CA PHE A 82 -5.98 16.93 -1.84
C PHE A 82 -6.22 18.21 -1.05
N SER A 83 -5.15 18.95 -0.81
CA SER A 83 -5.15 20.22 -0.10
C SER A 83 -4.88 21.37 -1.07
N LEU A 84 -5.82 22.31 -1.15
CA LEU A 84 -5.78 23.48 -2.00
C LEU A 84 -5.75 24.76 -1.16
N PRO A 85 -4.64 25.53 -1.18
CA PRO A 85 -4.66 26.88 -0.65
C PRO A 85 -5.50 27.78 -1.57
N LEU A 86 -6.49 28.45 -0.99
CA LEU A 86 -7.42 29.33 -1.69
C LEU A 86 -6.90 30.77 -1.76
N ASP A 87 -5.97 31.14 -0.89
CA ASP A 87 -5.12 32.33 -1.01
C ASP A 87 -3.78 31.96 -1.65
N GLN A 88 -3.41 32.66 -2.72
CA GLN A 88 -2.47 32.24 -3.77
C GLN A 88 -0.98 32.10 -3.35
N GLN A 89 -0.66 31.92 -2.07
CA GLN A 89 0.71 31.94 -1.56
C GLN A 89 1.32 30.57 -1.26
N ALA A 90 0.53 29.49 -1.26
CA ALA A 90 1.04 28.14 -1.03
C ALA A 90 0.83 27.21 -2.25
N ALA A 91 1.63 26.16 -2.34
CA ALA A 91 1.44 25.12 -3.34
C ALA A 91 0.32 24.16 -2.89
N SER A 92 -0.53 23.73 -3.81
CA SER A 92 -1.44 22.60 -3.54
C SER A 92 -0.64 21.33 -3.27
N VAL A 93 -1.08 20.52 -2.31
CA VAL A 93 -0.45 19.25 -1.95
C VAL A 93 -1.45 18.13 -2.14
N ASP A 94 -1.01 17.00 -2.64
CA ASP A 94 -1.81 15.78 -2.74
C ASP A 94 -1.09 14.61 -2.10
N GLN A 95 -1.85 13.69 -1.53
CA GLN A 95 -1.32 12.44 -0.99
C GLN A 95 -2.32 11.33 -1.25
N HIS A 96 -1.80 10.21 -1.75
CA HIS A 96 -2.59 9.04 -2.07
C HIS A 96 -1.93 7.81 -1.46
N SER A 97 -2.73 6.88 -0.97
CA SER A 97 -2.28 5.56 -0.56
C SER A 97 -3.14 4.49 -1.22
N LEU A 98 -2.49 3.44 -1.71
CA LEU A 98 -3.14 2.23 -2.22
C LEU A 98 -2.55 1.05 -1.46
N SER A 99 -3.39 0.25 -0.82
CA SER A 99 -2.95 -0.94 -0.10
C SER A 99 -3.74 -2.17 -0.53
N ALA A 100 -3.04 -3.27 -0.67
CA ALA A 100 -3.60 -4.58 -0.91
C ALA A 100 -2.99 -5.56 0.10
N GLN A 101 -3.81 -6.40 0.70
CA GLN A 101 -3.39 -7.41 1.65
C GLN A 101 -4.09 -8.73 1.33
N VAL A 102 -3.36 -9.83 1.41
CA VAL A 102 -3.88 -11.19 1.29
C VAL A 102 -3.38 -12.00 2.48
N GLY A 103 -4.31 -12.62 3.19
CA GLY A 103 -4.03 -13.54 4.28
C GLY A 103 -4.49 -14.95 3.92
N LEU A 104 -3.62 -15.94 4.13
CA LEU A 104 -3.90 -17.35 3.90
C LEU A 104 -3.54 -18.15 5.15
N SER A 105 -4.47 -18.95 5.67
CA SER A 105 -4.13 -19.98 6.65
C SER A 105 -3.60 -21.22 5.93
N LEU A 106 -2.56 -21.82 6.49
CA LEU A 106 -1.86 -22.99 5.94
C LEU A 106 -1.78 -24.06 7.05
N PRO A 107 -1.65 -25.36 6.71
CA PRO A 107 -1.66 -26.43 7.71
C PRO A 107 -0.62 -26.29 8.84
N ARG A 108 0.46 -25.55 8.62
CA ARG A 108 1.53 -25.32 9.60
C ARG A 108 1.75 -23.85 9.95
N GLY A 109 0.79 -22.97 9.64
CA GLY A 109 1.02 -21.55 9.81
C GLY A 109 0.03 -20.62 9.12
N SER A 110 0.46 -19.40 8.88
CA SER A 110 -0.30 -18.40 8.14
C SER A 110 0.63 -17.55 7.29
N LEU A 111 0.27 -17.30 6.04
CA LEU A 111 0.96 -16.38 5.16
C LEU A 111 0.19 -15.07 5.08
N LEU A 112 0.88 -13.96 5.33
CA LEU A 112 0.37 -12.60 5.12
C LEU A 112 1.25 -11.92 4.09
N LEU A 113 0.64 -11.52 2.97
CA LEU A 113 1.27 -10.69 1.94
C LEU A 113 0.58 -9.35 1.94
N SER A 114 1.34 -8.26 1.97
CA SER A 114 0.80 -6.91 1.84
C SER A 114 1.66 -6.07 0.91
N SER A 115 1.02 -5.25 0.10
CA SER A 115 1.66 -4.20 -0.67
C SER A 115 0.95 -2.90 -0.36
N GLU A 116 1.71 -1.84 -0.18
CA GLU A 116 1.21 -0.49 -0.02
C GLU A 116 1.98 0.42 -0.97
N THR A 117 1.36 1.48 -1.46
CA THR A 117 2.03 2.48 -2.28
C THR A 117 1.51 3.83 -1.89
N PHE A 118 2.41 4.65 -1.35
CA PHE A 118 2.16 6.05 -1.13
C PHE A 118 2.65 6.83 -2.34
N PHE A 119 1.90 7.81 -2.81
CA PHE A 119 2.37 8.70 -3.86
C PHE A 119 1.80 10.11 -3.71
N SER A 120 2.55 11.09 -4.19
CA SER A 120 2.17 12.50 -4.30
C SER A 120 2.64 13.00 -5.64
N ILE A 121 1.77 13.67 -6.41
CA ILE A 121 2.12 14.25 -7.71
C ILE A 121 2.65 15.68 -7.53
N LYS A 122 2.25 16.35 -6.45
CA LYS A 122 2.51 17.75 -6.17
C LYS A 122 3.29 17.94 -4.86
N ASP A 123 4.25 17.05 -4.57
CA ASP A 123 5.13 17.25 -3.43
C ASP A 123 5.91 18.56 -3.60
N PRO A 124 5.78 19.53 -2.68
CA PRO A 124 6.43 20.84 -2.81
C PRO A 124 7.95 20.74 -2.95
N LEU A 125 8.56 19.79 -2.25
CA LEU A 125 10.01 19.61 -2.15
C LEU A 125 10.55 18.74 -3.28
N TYR A 126 9.83 17.67 -3.65
CA TYR A 126 10.37 16.60 -4.48
C TYR A 126 9.65 16.41 -5.83
N GLY A 127 8.53 17.10 -6.08
CA GLY A 127 7.73 16.91 -7.30
C GLY A 127 6.89 15.64 -7.20
N LEU A 128 6.94 14.77 -8.20
CA LEU A 128 6.37 13.43 -8.06
C LEU A 128 7.19 12.60 -7.04
N THR A 129 6.53 12.09 -6.00
CA THR A 129 7.07 11.08 -5.08
C THR A 129 6.24 9.81 -5.13
N MET A 130 6.91 8.67 -5.06
CA MET A 130 6.26 7.36 -5.01
C MET A 130 7.05 6.42 -4.10
N LEU A 131 6.36 5.79 -3.17
CA LEU A 131 6.92 4.86 -2.19
C LEU A 131 6.07 3.57 -2.17
N PRO A 132 6.27 2.64 -3.11
CA PRO A 132 5.87 1.25 -2.92
C PRO A 132 6.59 0.62 -1.72
N ASP A 133 5.83 -0.04 -0.86
CA ASP A 133 6.26 -0.93 0.22
C ASP A 133 5.60 -2.31 -0.01
N TRP A 134 6.35 -3.38 0.21
CA TRP A 134 5.86 -4.74 0.15
C TRP A 134 6.37 -5.51 1.36
N ARG A 135 5.50 -6.35 1.92
CA ARG A 135 5.81 -7.18 3.08
C ARG A 135 5.24 -8.57 2.89
N GLY A 136 6.04 -9.57 3.20
CA GLY A 136 5.63 -10.96 3.29
C GLY A 136 5.99 -11.49 4.66
N ARG A 137 5.04 -12.12 5.34
CA ARG A 137 5.26 -12.75 6.65
C ARG A 137 4.67 -14.14 6.65
N TYR A 138 5.48 -15.13 6.99
CA TYR A 138 5.04 -16.49 7.27
C TYR A 138 5.12 -16.73 8.78
N GLY A 139 3.97 -16.87 9.41
CA GLY A 139 3.85 -17.32 10.81
C GLY A 139 3.85 -18.83 10.87
N ILE A 140 4.62 -19.40 11.79
CA ILE A 140 4.79 -20.83 12.03
C ILE A 140 3.99 -21.19 13.28
N ALA A 141 3.05 -22.13 13.14
CA ALA A 141 2.35 -22.70 14.28
C ALA A 141 3.28 -23.73 14.96
N LEU A 142 3.84 -23.38 16.12
CA LEU A 142 4.73 -24.26 16.87
C LEU A 142 3.96 -25.36 17.63
N ASP A 143 2.74 -25.06 18.08
CA ASP A 143 1.78 -25.99 18.69
C ASP A 143 0.37 -25.36 18.65
N GLN A 144 -0.69 -26.16 18.61
CA GLN A 144 -2.10 -25.70 18.64
C GLN A 144 -2.43 -24.91 19.93
N LYS A 145 -1.65 -25.10 21.01
CA LYS A 145 -1.83 -24.44 22.31
C LYS A 145 -0.83 -23.31 22.59
N SER A 146 0.16 -23.09 21.73
CA SER A 146 1.18 -22.07 21.97
C SER A 146 0.64 -20.68 21.62
N THR A 147 0.64 -19.78 22.60
CA THR A 147 0.40 -18.34 22.39
C THR A 147 1.52 -17.67 21.61
N LYS A 148 2.72 -18.28 21.60
CA LYS A 148 3.87 -17.79 20.84
C LYS A 148 3.93 -18.44 19.46
N LYS A 149 3.91 -17.63 18.41
CA LYS A 149 4.08 -18.05 17.02
C LYS A 149 5.40 -17.50 16.50
N ALA A 150 6.32 -18.40 16.12
CA ALA A 150 7.51 -17.98 15.39
C ALA A 150 7.10 -17.40 14.04
N TYR A 151 7.88 -16.48 13.48
CA TYR A 151 7.64 -16.00 12.13
C TYR A 151 8.96 -15.71 11.40
N VAL A 152 8.88 -15.81 10.09
CA VAL A 152 9.89 -15.29 9.16
C VAL A 152 9.21 -14.22 8.31
N GLY A 153 9.86 -13.07 8.19
CA GLY A 153 9.37 -11.91 7.47
C GLY A 153 10.39 -11.37 6.48
N TYR A 154 9.89 -10.82 5.38
CA TYR A 154 10.63 -10.01 4.44
C TYR A 154 9.83 -8.73 4.18
N SER A 155 10.52 -7.60 4.11
CA SER A 155 9.92 -6.34 3.70
C SER A 155 10.88 -5.57 2.80
N GLY A 156 10.35 -4.79 1.88
CA GLY A 156 11.14 -3.83 1.15
C GLY A 156 10.31 -2.65 0.70
N SER A 157 10.99 -1.54 0.43
CA SER A 157 10.36 -0.35 -0.10
C SER A 157 11.31 0.35 -1.07
N TYR A 158 10.74 1.05 -2.04
CA TYR A 158 11.49 1.86 -2.99
C TYR A 158 10.91 3.26 -3.05
N LEU A 159 11.69 4.27 -2.69
CA LEU A 159 11.33 5.68 -2.79
C LEU A 159 11.88 6.24 -4.10
N TYR A 160 10.98 6.68 -4.96
CA TYR A 160 11.26 7.46 -6.16
C TYR A 160 10.95 8.94 -5.92
N GLN A 161 11.82 9.84 -6.39
CA GLN A 161 11.66 11.29 -6.27
C GLN A 161 12.06 12.01 -7.58
N GLU A 162 11.19 12.85 -8.12
CA GLU A 162 11.39 13.48 -9.44
C GLU A 162 12.49 14.54 -9.45
N LYS A 163 12.54 15.43 -8.45
CA LYS A 163 13.46 16.58 -8.41
C LYS A 163 14.93 16.23 -8.10
N GLY A 164 15.36 15.03 -8.49
CA GLY A 164 16.78 14.66 -8.53
C GLY A 164 17.41 14.43 -7.16
N THR A 165 16.61 14.00 -6.18
CA THR A 165 17.15 13.41 -4.95
C THR A 165 17.53 11.95 -5.19
N GLU A 166 18.35 11.40 -4.30
CA GLU A 166 18.76 10.00 -4.38
C GLU A 166 17.55 9.10 -4.07
N ASP A 167 17.16 8.28 -5.04
CA ASP A 167 16.20 7.20 -4.80
C ASP A 167 16.71 6.30 -3.67
N ARG A 168 15.78 5.75 -2.88
CA ARG A 168 16.12 4.88 -1.76
C ARG A 168 15.49 3.52 -1.92
N LEU A 169 16.28 2.47 -1.77
CA LEU A 169 15.80 1.10 -1.68
C LEU A 169 16.09 0.56 -0.28
N SER A 170 15.06 0.10 0.40
CA SER A 170 15.19 -0.59 1.69
C SER A 170 14.78 -2.04 1.54
N GLN A 171 15.53 -2.94 2.17
CA GLN A 171 15.21 -4.35 2.26
C GLN A 171 15.54 -4.84 3.66
N SER A 172 14.65 -5.65 4.22
CA SER A 172 14.81 -6.20 5.56
C SER A 172 14.27 -7.61 5.62
N THR A 173 14.95 -8.44 6.39
CA THR A 173 14.49 -9.76 6.80
C THR A 173 14.35 -9.77 8.31
N ALA A 174 13.33 -10.48 8.80
CA ALA A 174 13.07 -10.60 10.23
C ALA A 174 12.76 -12.05 10.58
N ILE A 175 13.27 -12.50 11.72
CA ILE A 175 12.86 -13.74 12.38
C ILE A 175 12.48 -13.36 13.80
N GLY A 176 11.31 -13.79 14.27
CA GLY A 176 10.85 -13.40 15.59
C GLY A 176 9.74 -14.29 16.12
N PHE A 177 9.16 -13.87 17.25
CA PHE A 177 8.04 -14.52 17.91
C PHE A 177 6.96 -13.47 18.20
N ILE A 178 5.70 -13.82 18.00
CA ILE A 178 4.50 -13.00 18.30
C ILE A 178 3.67 -13.74 19.32
#